data_AF-E5AAQ4-F1
#
_entry.id   AF-E5AAQ4-F1
#
_cell.length_a   1.000
_cell.length_b   1.000
_cell.length_c   1.000
_cell.angle_alpha   90.00
_cell.angle_beta   90.00
_cell.angle_gamma   90.00
#
_symmetry.space_group_name_H-M   'P 1'
#
loop_
_entity.id
_entity.type
_entity.pdbx_description
1 polymer ?
#
loop_
_entity_poly.entity_id
_entity_poly.type
_entity_poly.pdbx_seq_one_letter_code
_entity_poly.pdbx_strand_id
1 'polypeptide(L)'
;MESLPAHQPLLGDDTDEELSDEQIRELFTEAAQRMQAKAASQSSTEAPFKLPKLRPGHIADTYETTEGNITRLDKSKLIDKEQQALASRIKKIDDPLQIRKKRKEEKKASAGAQWFNMPKTELTPELRRDLQLLKMRNVLDPKRHYKKDNSKNDVPEYSQVGTIIEGATEFYSSRLTNKERKQTLLEEIVSQEQANGRFKRKYDDISKAKSSGKKSFYKALKAKRNKGKYDDYARRRKTTVTRTLWPSGLNAHRS
;
A
#
# COMPACT_ATOMS: atom_id res chain seq x y z
N MET A 1 77.24 -20.01 -49.80
CA MET A 1 76.87 -18.84 -48.98
C MET A 1 77.69 -17.67 -49.51
N GLU A 2 77.16 -16.99 -50.52
CA GLU A 2 77.82 -15.82 -51.11
C GLU A 2 77.07 -14.57 -50.65
N SER A 3 77.82 -13.71 -49.98
CA SER A 3 77.39 -12.50 -49.29
C SER A 3 77.19 -11.33 -50.24
N LEU A 4 76.11 -10.57 -50.00
CA LEU A 4 75.73 -9.34 -50.69
C LEU A 4 76.82 -8.24 -50.57
N PRO A 5 77.00 -7.39 -51.60
CA PRO A 5 77.82 -6.19 -51.49
C PRO A 5 77.08 -5.06 -50.74
N ALA A 6 77.83 -4.40 -49.85
CA ALA A 6 77.39 -3.36 -48.93
C ALA A 6 77.11 -2.00 -49.59
N HIS A 7 76.16 -1.26 -49.01
CA HIS A 7 75.88 0.14 -49.32
C HIS A 7 77.04 1.07 -48.91
N GLN A 8 77.35 2.04 -49.76
CA GLN A 8 78.29 3.14 -49.51
C GLN A 8 77.60 4.26 -48.70
N PRO A 9 78.31 4.94 -47.78
CA PRO A 9 77.70 5.87 -46.83
C PRO A 9 77.48 7.28 -47.40
N LEU A 10 76.43 7.92 -46.88
CA LEU A 10 76.06 9.32 -47.07
C LEU A 10 77.18 10.24 -46.56
N LEU A 11 77.70 11.10 -47.44
CA LEU A 11 78.40 12.34 -47.09
C LEU A 11 77.45 13.49 -47.43
N GLY A 12 77.16 14.32 -46.42
CA GLY A 12 76.29 15.47 -46.54
C GLY A 12 76.97 16.61 -47.29
N ASP A 13 76.19 17.26 -48.14
CA ASP A 13 76.30 18.69 -48.40
C ASP A 13 74.91 19.27 -48.10
N ASP A 14 74.77 19.79 -46.88
CA ASP A 14 73.74 20.76 -46.53
C ASP A 14 74.16 22.10 -47.15
N THR A 15 73.77 22.31 -48.41
CA THR A 15 73.69 23.65 -49.00
C THR A 15 72.24 23.89 -49.40
N ASP A 16 71.51 24.65 -48.58
CA ASP A 16 70.23 25.26 -48.94
C ASP A 16 70.46 26.29 -50.06
N GLU A 17 70.77 25.83 -51.27
CA GLU A 17 70.66 26.64 -52.47
C GLU A 17 69.18 26.71 -52.84
N GLU A 18 68.52 27.81 -52.44
CA GLU A 18 67.19 28.17 -52.94
C GLU A 18 67.26 28.21 -54.48
N LEU A 19 66.77 27.14 -55.13
CA LEU A 19 66.61 27.08 -56.58
C LEU A 19 65.82 28.30 -57.03
N SER A 20 66.44 29.13 -57.88
CA SER A 20 65.75 30.30 -58.42
C SER A 20 64.50 29.88 -59.21
N ASP A 21 63.45 30.71 -59.19
CA ASP A 21 62.19 30.46 -59.89
C ASP A 21 62.38 30.11 -61.38
N GLU A 22 63.46 30.58 -61.99
CA GLU A 22 63.82 30.29 -63.38
C GLU A 22 64.30 28.84 -63.55
N GLN A 23 65.13 28.35 -62.64
CA GLN A 23 65.60 26.95 -62.64
C GLN A 23 64.45 25.97 -62.38
N ILE A 24 63.49 26.35 -61.53
CA ILE A 24 62.28 25.54 -61.29
C ILE A 24 61.45 25.41 -62.56
N ARG A 25 61.27 26.51 -63.31
CA ARG A 25 60.55 26.51 -64.59
C ARG A 25 61.24 25.65 -65.64
N GLU A 26 62.57 25.71 -65.71
CA GLU A 26 63.37 24.89 -66.62
C GLU A 26 63.28 23.40 -66.27
N LEU A 27 63.25 23.07 -64.98
CA LEU A 27 63.04 21.69 -64.52
C LEU A 27 61.64 21.18 -64.89
N PHE A 28 60.61 22.04 -64.82
CA PHE A 28 59.26 21.70 -65.26
C PHE A 28 59.16 21.51 -66.77
N THR A 29 59.83 22.34 -67.59
CA THR A 29 59.84 22.17 -69.05
C THR A 29 60.60 20.91 -69.45
N GLU A 30 61.73 20.61 -68.79
CA GLU A 30 62.49 19.38 -69.02
C GLU A 30 61.68 18.13 -68.61
N ALA A 31 61.00 18.18 -67.46
CA ALA A 31 60.11 17.11 -67.02
C ALA A 31 58.95 16.88 -68.01
N ALA A 32 58.37 17.96 -68.55
CA ALA A 32 57.33 17.88 -69.56
C ALA A 32 57.82 17.23 -70.86
N GLN A 33 59.02 17.60 -71.33
CA GLN A 33 59.63 16.99 -72.52
C GLN A 33 59.98 15.52 -72.31
N ARG A 34 60.52 15.15 -71.13
CA ARG A 34 60.77 13.75 -70.76
C ARG A 34 59.49 12.92 -70.74
N MET A 35 58.39 13.47 -70.23
CA MET A 35 57.08 12.80 -70.23
C MET A 35 56.54 12.59 -71.65
N GLN A 36 56.66 13.59 -72.52
CA GLN A 36 56.24 13.44 -73.92
C GLN A 36 57.13 12.46 -74.70
N ALA A 37 58.45 12.50 -74.49
CA ALA A 37 59.38 11.55 -75.10
C ALA A 37 59.15 10.11 -74.59
N LYS A 38 58.78 9.95 -73.31
CA LYS A 38 58.41 8.65 -72.73
C LYS A 38 57.07 8.13 -73.27
N ALA A 39 56.10 9.03 -73.49
CA ALA A 39 54.84 8.69 -74.15
C ALA A 39 55.04 8.28 -75.63
N ALA A 40 56.04 8.87 -76.32
CA ALA A 40 56.36 8.53 -77.70
C ALA A 40 57.21 7.25 -77.88
N SER A 41 57.92 6.80 -76.84
CA SER A 41 58.84 5.64 -76.89
C SER A 41 58.28 4.35 -76.29
N GLN A 42 57.06 4.35 -75.73
CA GLN A 42 56.35 3.12 -75.36
C GLN A 42 55.50 2.60 -76.53
N SER A 43 56.16 2.01 -77.52
CA SER A 43 55.56 0.98 -78.38
C SER A 43 56.12 -0.38 -77.97
N SER A 44 55.63 -0.91 -76.85
CA SER A 44 55.88 -2.30 -76.45
C SER A 44 54.56 -3.07 -76.48
N THR A 45 54.45 -3.91 -77.51
CA THR A 45 53.66 -5.15 -77.61
C THR A 45 52.73 -5.45 -76.43
N GLU A 46 51.43 -5.23 -76.64
CA GLU A 46 50.34 -5.60 -75.75
C GLU A 46 50.21 -7.13 -75.64
N ALA A 47 50.78 -7.71 -74.59
CA ALA A 47 50.25 -8.96 -74.04
C ALA A 47 49.17 -8.57 -73.00
N PRO A 48 47.95 -9.14 -73.04
CA PRO A 48 46.91 -8.75 -72.11
C PRO A 48 47.15 -9.42 -70.74
N PHE A 49 47.96 -8.80 -69.88
CA PHE A 49 48.05 -9.21 -68.48
C PHE A 49 46.76 -8.76 -67.77
N LYS A 50 45.82 -9.69 -67.67
CA LYS A 50 44.55 -9.49 -66.97
C LYS A 50 44.80 -9.67 -65.48
N LEU A 51 44.89 -8.54 -64.75
CA LEU A 51 44.97 -8.55 -63.30
C LEU A 51 43.83 -9.42 -62.74
N PRO A 52 44.10 -10.36 -61.81
CA PRO A 52 43.05 -11.15 -61.19
C PRO A 52 42.09 -10.21 -60.49
N LYS A 53 40.79 -10.44 -60.69
CA LYS A 53 39.75 -9.67 -59.99
C LYS A 53 39.91 -9.89 -58.50
N LEU A 54 40.42 -8.89 -57.80
CA LEU A 54 40.35 -8.86 -56.34
C LEU A 54 38.86 -8.91 -56.00
N ARG A 55 38.47 -9.94 -55.25
CA ARG A 55 37.18 -9.98 -54.57
C ARG A 55 37.45 -9.41 -53.18
N PRO A 56 37.41 -8.08 -52.99
CA PRO A 56 37.28 -7.61 -51.63
C PRO A 56 36.01 -8.27 -51.10
N GLY A 57 36.10 -8.93 -49.95
CA GLY A 57 34.93 -9.55 -49.35
C GLY A 57 33.90 -8.50 -48.95
N HIS A 58 33.15 -8.76 -47.90
CA HIS A 58 32.32 -7.71 -47.31
C HIS A 58 33.24 -6.62 -46.73
N ILE A 59 33.27 -5.46 -47.38
CA ILE A 59 33.85 -4.23 -46.84
C ILE A 59 32.84 -3.71 -45.82
N ALA A 60 33.30 -3.42 -44.60
CA ALA A 60 32.43 -3.01 -43.50
C ALA A 60 31.52 -1.85 -43.93
N ASP A 61 30.25 -1.95 -43.56
CA ASP A 61 29.26 -0.91 -43.84
C ASP A 61 29.76 0.44 -43.29
N THR A 62 30.02 1.39 -44.20
CA THR A 62 30.43 2.73 -43.83
C THR A 62 29.26 3.51 -43.22
N TYR A 63 29.58 4.46 -42.33
CA TYR A 63 28.60 5.36 -41.71
C TYR A 63 28.16 6.50 -42.65
N GLU A 64 28.54 6.43 -43.91
CA GLU A 64 28.34 7.48 -44.91
C GLU A 64 27.46 6.96 -46.03
N THR A 65 26.43 7.75 -46.36
CA THR A 65 25.52 7.54 -47.48
C THR A 65 25.74 8.64 -48.50
N THR A 66 26.08 8.27 -49.73
CA THR A 66 26.23 9.18 -50.86
C THR A 66 24.91 9.34 -51.60
N GLU A 67 24.33 10.53 -51.53
CA GLU A 67 23.17 10.91 -52.34
C GLU A 67 23.64 11.86 -53.44
N GLY A 68 23.93 11.31 -54.63
CA GLY A 68 24.52 12.08 -55.73
C GLY A 68 25.93 12.58 -55.39
N ASN A 69 26.15 13.90 -55.48
CA ASN A 69 27.46 14.54 -55.24
C ASN A 69 27.74 14.90 -53.77
N ILE A 70 26.85 14.58 -52.82
CA ILE A 70 26.99 14.98 -51.41
C ILE A 70 27.05 13.72 -50.54
N THR A 71 28.15 13.56 -49.81
CA THR A 71 28.32 12.54 -48.76
C THR A 71 27.63 13.01 -47.48
N ARG A 72 26.62 12.28 -47.02
CA ARG A 72 25.93 12.53 -45.75
C ARG A 72 26.20 11.39 -44.77
N LEU A 73 26.25 11.73 -43.49
CA LEU A 73 26.47 10.75 -42.44
C LEU A 73 25.13 10.11 -42.02
N ASP A 74 25.06 8.78 -42.02
CA ASP A 74 23.85 8.01 -41.72
C ASP A 74 23.63 7.92 -40.22
N LYS A 75 22.76 8.80 -39.72
CA LYS A 75 22.44 8.92 -38.29
C LYS A 75 21.82 7.65 -37.70
N SER A 76 21.24 6.79 -38.52
CA SER A 76 20.60 5.56 -38.08
C SER A 76 21.60 4.47 -37.68
N LYS A 77 22.84 4.53 -38.20
CA LYS A 77 23.92 3.59 -37.92
C LYS A 77 24.89 4.08 -36.84
N LEU A 78 24.78 5.34 -36.42
CA LEU A 78 25.63 5.96 -35.39
C LEU A 78 25.40 5.39 -33.99
N ILE A 79 24.15 4.99 -33.71
CA ILE A 79 23.72 4.54 -32.40
C ILE A 79 23.19 3.14 -32.57
N ASP A 80 23.70 2.23 -31.75
CA ASP A 80 23.20 0.87 -31.74
C ASP A 80 21.71 0.87 -31.38
N LYS A 81 20.93 -0.01 -32.02
CA LYS A 81 19.47 -0.06 -31.87
C LYS A 81 19.08 -0.29 -30.41
N GLU A 82 19.90 -1.04 -29.67
CA GLU A 82 19.72 -1.27 -28.24
C GLU A 82 19.86 0.02 -27.43
N GLN A 83 20.85 0.85 -27.74
CA GLN A 83 21.07 2.13 -27.08
C GLN A 83 19.96 3.13 -27.39
N GLN A 84 19.49 3.15 -28.64
CA GLN A 84 18.35 3.99 -29.04
C GLN A 84 17.05 3.55 -28.35
N ALA A 85 16.83 2.23 -28.20
CA ALA A 85 15.72 1.68 -27.45
C ALA A 85 15.80 2.02 -25.95
N LEU A 86 16.99 1.97 -25.35
CA LEU A 86 17.20 2.36 -23.95
C LEU A 86 16.99 3.86 -23.72
N ALA A 87 17.35 4.71 -24.67
CA ALA A 87 17.15 6.15 -24.61
C ALA A 87 15.68 6.55 -24.81
N SER A 88 14.99 5.91 -25.77
CA SER A 88 13.57 6.15 -26.03
C SER A 88 12.63 5.55 -24.98
N ARG A 89 13.15 4.66 -24.11
CA ARG A 89 12.41 4.07 -23.00
C ARG A 89 11.98 5.16 -22.01
N ILE A 90 10.67 5.41 -21.96
CA ILE A 90 10.05 6.32 -21.00
C ILE A 90 10.40 5.85 -19.58
N LYS A 91 11.26 6.61 -18.90
CA LYS A 91 11.58 6.40 -17.48
C LYS A 91 10.45 6.99 -16.66
N LYS A 92 9.73 6.15 -15.91
CA LYS A 92 8.80 6.64 -14.88
C LYS A 92 9.63 7.25 -13.75
N ILE A 93 9.65 8.57 -13.67
CA ILE A 93 10.28 9.31 -12.58
C ILE A 93 9.22 9.44 -11.49
N ASP A 94 9.26 8.53 -10.51
CA ASP A 94 8.42 8.63 -9.34
C ASP A 94 9.11 9.51 -8.28
N ASP A 95 8.36 10.42 -7.66
CA ASP A 95 8.87 11.26 -6.58
C ASP A 95 9.40 10.39 -5.43
N PRO A 96 10.66 10.58 -4.98
CA PRO A 96 11.25 9.73 -3.93
C PRO A 96 10.49 9.84 -2.60
N LEU A 97 9.86 10.98 -2.33
CA LEU A 97 9.00 11.16 -1.15
C LEU A 97 7.71 10.35 -1.23
N GLN A 98 7.08 10.28 -2.40
CA GLN A 98 5.86 9.50 -2.60
C GLN A 98 6.16 8.01 -2.47
N ILE A 99 7.29 7.54 -3.03
CA ILE A 99 7.73 6.14 -2.86
C ILE A 99 7.96 5.82 -1.38
N ARG A 100 8.64 6.71 -0.64
CA ARG A 100 8.88 6.51 0.80
C ARG A 100 7.58 6.52 1.60
N LYS A 101 6.59 7.33 1.23
CA LYS A 101 5.27 7.37 1.87
C LYS A 101 4.49 6.07 1.60
N LYS A 102 4.38 5.64 0.35
CA LYS A 102 3.73 4.38 -0.05
C LYS A 102 4.35 3.18 0.68
N ARG A 103 5.69 3.07 0.71
CA ARG A 103 6.38 2.01 1.47
C ARG A 103 6.08 2.04 2.97
N LYS A 104 5.89 3.22 3.57
CA LYS A 104 5.49 3.33 4.98
C LYS A 104 4.05 2.89 5.19
N GLU A 105 3.15 3.20 4.26
CA GLU A 105 1.75 2.78 4.31
C GLU A 105 1.63 1.26 4.13
N GLU A 106 2.34 0.68 3.17
CA GLU A 106 2.44 -0.78 2.97
C GLU A 106 2.97 -1.50 4.24
N LYS A 107 4.01 -0.94 4.87
CA LYS A 107 4.55 -1.46 6.13
C LYS A 107 3.57 -1.35 7.31
N LYS A 108 2.64 -0.39 7.29
CA LYS A 108 1.60 -0.23 8.32
C LYS A 108 0.32 -1.00 8.01
N ALA A 109 0.14 -1.42 6.76
CA ALA A 109 -1.01 -2.20 6.33
C ALA A 109 -0.96 -3.64 6.87
N SER A 110 0.24 -4.11 7.24
CA SER A 110 0.48 -5.46 7.69
C SER A 110 1.44 -5.49 8.88
N ALA A 111 1.27 -6.45 9.78
CA ALA A 111 2.16 -6.68 10.93
C ALA A 111 3.59 -7.12 10.52
N GLY A 112 3.80 -7.39 9.22
CA GLY A 112 5.09 -7.74 8.62
C GLY A 112 5.33 -9.24 8.47
N ALA A 113 6.44 -9.59 7.83
CA ALA A 113 6.76 -10.97 7.46
C ALA A 113 6.99 -11.89 8.68
N GLN A 114 7.48 -11.33 9.80
CA GLN A 114 7.68 -12.07 11.05
C GLN A 114 6.36 -12.63 11.62
N TRP A 115 5.25 -11.99 11.27
CA TRP A 115 3.91 -12.39 11.68
C TRP A 115 3.01 -12.65 10.47
N PHE A 116 3.55 -13.40 9.50
CA PHE A 116 2.87 -13.90 8.30
C PHE A 116 2.02 -12.86 7.56
N ASN A 117 2.48 -11.61 7.57
CA ASN A 117 1.79 -10.48 6.97
C ASN A 117 0.33 -10.28 7.45
N MET A 118 0.06 -10.50 8.74
CA MET A 118 -1.29 -10.26 9.31
C MET A 118 -1.79 -8.84 8.98
N PRO A 119 -3.00 -8.69 8.42
CA PRO A 119 -3.54 -7.41 7.99
C PRO A 119 -3.89 -6.53 9.19
N LYS A 120 -3.91 -5.23 8.93
CA LYS A 120 -4.39 -4.23 9.89
C LYS A 120 -5.88 -4.43 10.17
N THR A 121 -6.27 -4.24 11.42
CA THR A 121 -7.67 -4.34 11.85
C THR A 121 -8.54 -3.30 11.14
N GLU A 122 -9.55 -3.77 10.42
CA GLU A 122 -10.62 -2.94 9.89
C GLU A 122 -11.74 -2.81 10.93
N LEU A 123 -11.96 -1.60 11.45
CA LEU A 123 -12.90 -1.39 12.55
C LEU A 123 -14.36 -1.32 12.05
N THR A 124 -14.93 -2.47 11.72
CA THR A 124 -16.37 -2.59 11.46
C THR A 124 -17.16 -2.48 12.78
N PRO A 125 -18.42 -2.02 12.74
CA PRO A 125 -19.23 -1.90 13.96
C PRO A 125 -19.53 -3.26 14.60
N GLU A 126 -19.57 -4.33 13.81
CA GLU A 126 -19.73 -5.72 14.28
C GLU A 126 -18.48 -6.18 15.03
N LEU A 127 -17.31 -6.04 14.40
CA LEU A 127 -16.03 -6.43 15.01
C LEU A 127 -15.77 -5.64 16.29
N ARG A 128 -16.11 -4.35 16.32
CA ARG A 128 -15.98 -3.53 17.53
C ARG A 128 -16.77 -4.11 18.71
N ARG A 129 -17.98 -4.61 18.46
CA ARG A 129 -18.81 -5.23 19.51
C ARG A 129 -18.21 -6.56 19.97
N ASP A 130 -17.73 -7.37 19.05
CA ASP A 130 -17.08 -8.65 19.36
C ASP A 130 -15.77 -8.45 20.16
N LEU A 131 -14.97 -7.44 19.82
CA LEU A 131 -13.78 -7.07 20.59
C LEU A 131 -14.11 -6.58 22.00
N GLN A 132 -15.16 -5.76 22.14
CA GLN A 132 -15.65 -5.34 23.46
C GLN A 132 -16.12 -6.55 24.28
N LEU A 133 -16.77 -7.50 23.64
CA LEU A 133 -17.25 -8.73 24.26
C LEU A 133 -16.10 -9.61 24.74
N LEU A 134 -15.04 -9.76 23.95
CA LEU A 134 -13.80 -10.45 24.34
C LEU A 134 -13.13 -9.78 25.54
N LYS A 135 -13.07 -8.44 25.57
CA LYS A 135 -12.56 -7.70 26.73
C LYS A 135 -13.37 -7.98 28.00
N MET A 136 -14.68 -8.11 27.85
CA MET A 136 -15.62 -8.39 28.94
C MET A 136 -15.89 -9.89 29.18
N ARG A 137 -15.05 -10.79 28.64
CA ARG A 137 -15.29 -12.24 28.70
C ARG A 137 -15.42 -12.81 30.12
N ASN A 138 -14.83 -12.13 31.10
CA ASN A 138 -14.93 -12.47 32.52
C ASN A 138 -16.34 -12.30 33.12
N VAL A 139 -17.20 -11.48 32.51
CA VAL A 139 -18.58 -11.24 32.99
C VAL A 139 -19.57 -12.23 32.38
N LEU A 140 -19.20 -12.86 31.25
CA LEU A 140 -20.10 -13.71 30.47
C LEU A 140 -20.46 -14.99 31.22
N ASP A 141 -19.45 -15.75 31.62
CA ASP A 141 -19.63 -16.99 32.38
C ASP A 141 -19.14 -16.79 33.83
N PRO A 142 -20.02 -16.88 34.85
CA PRO A 142 -19.62 -16.75 36.24
C PRO A 142 -18.67 -17.85 36.73
N LYS A 143 -18.57 -18.98 36.01
CA LYS A 143 -17.71 -20.11 36.39
C LYS A 143 -16.33 -20.02 35.74
N ARG A 144 -16.14 -19.15 34.74
CA ARG A 144 -14.86 -19.01 34.02
C ARG A 144 -14.19 -17.71 34.40
N HIS A 145 -13.12 -17.84 35.18
CA HIS A 145 -12.28 -16.72 35.56
C HIS A 145 -11.06 -16.65 34.63
N TYR A 146 -11.01 -15.60 33.81
CA TYR A 146 -9.88 -15.35 32.91
C TYR A 146 -8.87 -14.40 33.53
N LYS A 147 -7.62 -14.48 33.06
CA LYS A 147 -6.59 -13.47 33.37
C LYS A 147 -7.06 -12.10 32.89
N LYS A 148 -6.94 -11.10 33.77
CA LYS A 148 -7.30 -9.71 33.46
C LYS A 148 -6.34 -9.16 32.40
N ASP A 149 -6.92 -8.67 31.31
CA ASP A 149 -6.18 -7.92 30.30
C ASP A 149 -6.08 -6.45 30.75
N ASN A 150 -4.86 -5.92 30.78
CA ASN A 150 -4.56 -4.55 31.18
C ASN A 150 -4.18 -3.67 29.99
N SER A 151 -4.38 -4.14 28.76
CA SER A 151 -4.18 -3.32 27.56
C SER A 151 -5.00 -2.03 27.64
N LYS A 152 -4.33 -0.90 27.38
CA LYS A 152 -4.97 0.42 27.29
C LYS A 152 -5.84 0.54 26.04
N ASN A 153 -5.52 -0.21 25.00
CA ASN A 153 -6.22 -0.16 23.72
C ASN A 153 -7.26 -1.28 23.68
N ASP A 154 -8.52 -0.90 23.45
CA ASP A 154 -9.66 -1.83 23.32
C ASP A 154 -9.59 -2.64 22.03
N VAL A 155 -8.94 -2.08 21.00
CA VAL A 155 -8.85 -2.66 19.66
C VAL A 155 -7.38 -2.93 19.35
N PRO A 156 -7.01 -4.17 18.99
CA PRO A 156 -5.66 -4.48 18.53
C PRO A 156 -5.40 -3.84 17.16
N GLU A 157 -4.16 -3.42 16.91
CA GLU A 157 -3.79 -2.77 15.63
C GLU A 157 -3.91 -3.74 14.44
N TYR A 158 -3.59 -5.01 14.65
CA TYR A 158 -3.69 -6.07 13.65
C TYR A 158 -4.59 -7.18 14.20
N SER A 159 -5.55 -7.65 13.41
CA SER A 159 -6.43 -8.76 13.77
C SER A 159 -7.07 -9.38 12.55
N GLN A 160 -7.47 -10.63 12.69
CA GLN A 160 -8.26 -11.37 11.72
C GLN A 160 -9.36 -12.13 12.46
N VAL A 161 -10.51 -12.25 11.80
CA VAL A 161 -11.61 -13.10 12.27
C VAL A 161 -11.50 -14.43 11.52
N GLY A 162 -11.52 -15.53 12.27
CA GLY A 162 -11.46 -16.88 11.73
C GLY A 162 -12.51 -17.77 12.36
N THR A 163 -12.87 -18.84 11.65
CA THR A 163 -13.81 -19.86 12.13
C THR A 163 -13.02 -21.13 12.46
N ILE A 164 -13.39 -21.80 13.55
CA ILE A 164 -12.76 -23.06 13.93
C ILE A 164 -13.21 -24.15 12.96
N ILE A 165 -12.24 -24.85 12.35
CA ILE A 165 -12.48 -26.06 11.56
C ILE A 165 -12.36 -27.25 12.51
N GLU A 166 -13.47 -27.94 12.73
CA GLU A 166 -13.56 -29.08 13.64
C GLU A 166 -12.71 -30.26 13.12
N GLY A 167 -12.08 -30.99 14.05
CA GLY A 167 -11.27 -32.17 13.72
C GLY A 167 -12.12 -33.36 13.28
N ALA A 168 -11.57 -34.22 12.43
CA ALA A 168 -12.27 -35.39 11.89
C ALA A 168 -12.66 -36.45 12.95
N THR A 169 -12.12 -36.37 14.17
CA THR A 169 -12.35 -37.35 15.24
C THR A 169 -13.46 -36.94 16.23
N GLU A 170 -13.92 -35.70 16.21
CA GLU A 170 -14.86 -35.17 17.20
C GLU A 170 -16.22 -34.85 16.56
N PHE A 171 -17.09 -35.86 16.47
CA PHE A 171 -18.39 -35.71 15.79
C PHE A 171 -19.53 -35.20 16.67
N TYR A 172 -19.56 -35.61 17.94
CA TYR A 172 -20.77 -35.47 18.77
C TYR A 172 -20.65 -34.48 19.94
N SER A 173 -19.44 -34.10 20.37
CA SER A 173 -19.23 -33.30 21.57
C SER A 173 -18.87 -31.84 21.29
N SER A 174 -17.90 -31.60 20.40
CA SER A 174 -17.36 -30.26 20.13
C SER A 174 -17.99 -29.59 18.90
N ARG A 175 -18.69 -30.37 18.07
CA ARG A 175 -19.26 -29.91 16.80
C ARG A 175 -20.57 -29.16 17.00
N LEU A 176 -20.62 -27.93 16.50
CA LEU A 176 -21.86 -27.15 16.49
C LEU A 176 -22.75 -27.56 15.33
N THR A 177 -24.05 -27.68 15.59
CA THR A 177 -25.04 -27.90 14.53
C THR A 177 -25.17 -26.66 13.64
N ASN A 178 -25.68 -26.82 12.41
CA ASN A 178 -25.80 -25.69 11.47
C ASN A 178 -26.69 -24.54 12.02
N LYS A 179 -27.61 -24.84 12.94
CA LYS A 179 -28.49 -23.82 13.55
C LYS A 179 -27.76 -22.97 14.60
N GLU A 180 -26.81 -23.59 15.31
CA GLU A 180 -26.01 -22.97 16.37
C GLU A 180 -24.84 -22.17 15.79
N ARG A 181 -24.36 -22.52 14.59
CA ARG A 181 -23.33 -21.77 13.87
C ARG A 181 -23.85 -20.38 13.47
N LYS A 182 -23.24 -19.33 14.01
CA LYS A 182 -23.55 -17.92 13.74
C LYS A 182 -22.40 -17.22 13.03
N GLN A 183 -22.67 -16.05 12.46
CA GLN A 183 -21.67 -15.27 11.74
C GLN A 183 -20.73 -14.50 12.68
N THR A 184 -21.27 -14.02 13.82
CA THR A 184 -20.53 -13.22 14.79
C THR A 184 -20.54 -13.86 16.17
N LEU A 185 -19.55 -13.53 17.00
CA LEU A 185 -19.44 -14.04 18.35
C LEU A 185 -20.59 -13.52 19.22
N LEU A 186 -20.95 -12.24 19.06
CA LEU A 186 -22.08 -11.65 19.77
C LEU A 186 -23.41 -12.34 19.46
N GLU A 187 -23.67 -12.70 18.20
CA GLU A 187 -24.90 -13.38 17.81
C GLU A 187 -25.02 -14.76 18.49
N GLU A 188 -23.91 -15.50 18.57
CA GLU A 188 -23.87 -16.79 19.29
C GLU A 188 -24.26 -16.60 20.75
N ILE A 189 -23.66 -15.61 21.44
CA ILE A 189 -23.95 -15.33 22.85
C ILE A 189 -25.40 -14.89 23.05
N VAL A 190 -25.93 -14.05 22.16
CA VAL A 190 -27.34 -13.64 22.24
C VAL A 190 -28.27 -14.84 22.10
N SER A 191 -27.97 -15.77 21.18
CA SER A 191 -28.75 -16.99 21.02
C SER A 191 -28.71 -17.89 22.26
N GLN A 192 -27.54 -18.04 22.89
CA GLN A 192 -27.40 -18.79 24.14
C GLN A 192 -28.12 -18.09 25.32
N GLU A 193 -28.08 -16.76 25.38
CA GLU A 193 -28.77 -16.00 26.43
C GLU A 193 -30.30 -16.11 26.31
N GLN A 194 -30.86 -16.25 25.11
CA GLN A 194 -32.29 -16.50 24.95
C GLN A 194 -32.73 -17.80 25.64
N ALA A 195 -31.86 -18.81 25.68
CA ALA A 195 -32.10 -20.06 26.41
C ALA A 195 -31.82 -19.92 27.92
N ASN A 196 -30.73 -19.25 28.30
CA ASN A 196 -30.27 -19.19 29.69
C ASN A 196 -30.99 -18.13 30.55
N GLY A 197 -31.33 -16.98 29.95
CA GLY A 197 -32.00 -15.84 30.60
C GLY A 197 -31.23 -15.22 31.77
N ARG A 198 -29.93 -15.48 31.89
CA ARG A 198 -29.13 -15.10 33.06
C ARG A 198 -28.82 -13.61 33.04
N PHE A 199 -28.33 -13.08 31.92
CA PHE A 199 -28.00 -11.67 31.79
C PHE A 199 -29.23 -10.80 32.02
N LYS A 200 -30.41 -11.21 31.53
CA LYS A 200 -31.65 -10.50 31.83
C LYS A 200 -31.94 -10.44 33.33
N ARG A 201 -31.92 -11.57 34.03
CA ARG A 201 -32.14 -11.62 35.49
C ARG A 201 -31.12 -10.75 36.24
N LYS A 202 -29.84 -10.87 35.91
CA LYS A 202 -28.79 -10.08 36.57
C LYS A 202 -28.87 -8.59 36.24
N TYR A 203 -29.25 -8.24 35.02
CA TYR A 203 -29.51 -6.86 34.65
C TYR A 203 -30.66 -6.28 35.48
N ASP A 204 -31.77 -7.02 35.63
CA ASP A 204 -32.91 -6.59 36.44
C ASP A 204 -32.54 -6.43 37.92
N ASP A 205 -31.77 -7.36 38.49
CA ASP A 205 -31.27 -7.27 39.86
C ASP A 205 -30.41 -6.02 40.06
N ILE A 206 -29.47 -5.77 39.15
CA ILE A 206 -28.59 -4.60 39.18
C ILE A 206 -29.40 -3.32 38.98
N SER A 207 -30.37 -3.33 38.08
CA SER A 207 -31.24 -2.18 37.80
C SER A 207 -32.10 -1.84 39.03
N LYS A 208 -32.69 -2.84 39.69
CA LYS A 208 -33.43 -2.68 40.96
C LYS A 208 -32.52 -2.14 42.07
N ALA A 209 -31.34 -2.72 42.26
CA ALA A 209 -30.37 -2.26 43.25
C ALA A 209 -29.94 -0.81 42.99
N LYS A 210 -29.63 -0.47 41.74
CA LYS A 210 -29.27 0.90 41.34
C LYS A 210 -30.46 1.87 41.41
N SER A 211 -31.69 1.42 41.24
CA SER A 211 -32.90 2.28 41.29
C SER A 211 -33.36 2.53 42.74
N SER A 212 -33.01 1.63 43.66
CA SER A 212 -33.31 1.79 45.08
C SER A 212 -32.78 3.13 45.64
N GLY A 213 -33.58 3.80 46.48
CA GLY A 213 -33.20 5.06 47.12
C GLY A 213 -33.14 6.30 46.20
N LYS A 214 -33.38 6.18 44.89
CA LYS A 214 -33.35 7.32 43.95
C LYS A 214 -34.66 8.12 43.96
N LYS A 215 -34.81 9.01 42.98
CA LYS A 215 -35.97 9.90 42.78
C LYS A 215 -37.31 9.17 42.79
N SER A 216 -37.39 7.95 42.26
CA SER A 216 -38.61 7.13 42.27
C SER A 216 -39.06 6.80 43.70
N PHE A 217 -38.14 6.39 44.55
CA PHE A 217 -38.38 6.14 45.97
C PHE A 217 -38.83 7.41 46.71
N TYR A 218 -38.14 8.53 46.49
CA TYR A 218 -38.52 9.82 47.08
C TYR A 218 -39.92 10.28 46.65
N LYS A 219 -40.24 10.17 45.34
CA LYS A 219 -41.56 10.50 44.80
C LYS A 219 -42.65 9.60 45.43
N ALA A 220 -42.38 8.30 45.58
CA ALA A 220 -43.30 7.37 46.23
C ALA A 220 -43.55 7.74 47.71
N LEU A 221 -42.51 8.13 48.45
CA LEU A 221 -42.65 8.61 49.84
C LEU A 221 -43.49 9.90 49.91
N LYS A 222 -43.25 10.87 49.01
CA LYS A 222 -44.04 12.10 48.93
C LYS A 222 -45.50 11.83 48.60
N ALA A 223 -45.76 10.93 47.65
CA ALA A 223 -47.12 10.52 47.30
C ALA A 223 -47.83 9.88 48.49
N LYS A 224 -47.17 8.98 49.24
CA LYS A 224 -47.71 8.39 50.48
C LYS A 224 -48.03 9.46 51.53
N ARG A 225 -47.14 10.45 51.72
CA ARG A 225 -47.35 11.57 52.66
C ARG A 225 -48.53 12.44 52.26
N ASN A 226 -48.68 12.74 50.97
CA ASN A 226 -49.80 13.55 50.48
C ASN A 226 -51.12 12.79 50.58
N LYS A 227 -51.13 11.49 50.30
CA LYS A 227 -52.32 10.64 50.45
C LYS A 227 -52.83 10.63 51.89
N GLY A 228 -51.92 10.50 52.88
CA GLY A 228 -52.28 10.57 54.30
C GLY A 228 -52.94 11.89 54.70
N LYS A 229 -52.53 13.03 54.10
CA LYS A 229 -53.21 14.31 54.31
C LYS A 229 -54.63 14.29 53.76
N TYR A 230 -54.81 13.84 52.52
CA TYR A 230 -56.15 13.76 51.91
C TYR A 230 -57.10 12.82 52.69
N ASP A 231 -56.61 11.67 53.17
CA ASP A 231 -57.38 10.72 53.96
C ASP A 231 -57.74 11.26 55.36
N ASP A 232 -56.89 12.10 55.95
CA ASP A 232 -57.16 12.78 57.22
C ASP A 232 -58.18 13.93 57.06
N TYR A 233 -58.02 14.76 56.02
CA TYR A 233 -59.03 15.76 55.65
C TYR A 233 -60.41 15.12 55.38
N ALA A 234 -60.45 13.97 54.70
CA ALA A 234 -61.68 13.24 54.43
C ALA A 234 -62.31 12.64 55.70
N ARG A 235 -61.51 12.15 56.65
CA ARG A 235 -62.01 11.67 57.96
C ARG A 235 -62.53 12.79 58.85
N ARG A 236 -61.82 13.93 58.90
CA ARG A 236 -62.21 15.08 59.72
C ARG A 236 -63.54 15.69 59.28
N ARG A 237 -63.82 15.76 57.97
CA ARG A 237 -65.14 16.21 57.49
C ARG A 237 -66.28 15.28 57.89
N LYS A 238 -66.07 13.96 57.91
CA LYS A 238 -67.11 13.00 58.30
C LYS A 238 -67.44 13.07 59.79
N THR A 239 -66.45 13.32 60.66
CA THR A 239 -66.67 13.48 62.11
C THR A 239 -67.22 14.84 62.52
N THR A 240 -67.01 15.91 61.73
CA THR A 240 -67.62 17.22 62.01
C THR A 240 -69.13 17.23 61.72
N VAL A 241 -69.62 16.49 60.71
CA VAL A 241 -71.05 16.41 60.37
C VAL A 241 -71.86 15.66 61.44
N THR A 242 -71.26 14.72 62.18
CA THR A 242 -71.95 13.96 63.23
C THR A 242 -71.92 14.60 64.62
N ARG A 243 -71.16 15.69 64.83
CA ARG A 243 -71.01 16.36 66.13
C ARG A 243 -71.88 17.62 66.29
N THR A 244 -72.62 18.02 65.26
CA THR A 244 -73.50 19.20 65.26
C THR A 244 -74.99 18.86 65.17
N LEU A 245 -75.41 17.68 65.63
CA LEU A 245 -76.82 17.33 65.84
C LEU A 245 -77.01 16.87 67.30
N TRP A 246 -77.12 17.83 68.21
CA TRP A 246 -77.85 17.62 69.47
C TRP A 246 -78.90 18.73 69.55
N PRO A 247 -80.20 18.42 69.50
CA PRO A 247 -81.22 19.45 69.55
C PRO A 247 -81.34 19.97 70.98
N SER A 248 -80.94 21.23 71.15
CA SER A 248 -81.37 22.05 72.27
C SER A 248 -82.87 22.28 72.19
N GLY A 249 -83.62 21.73 73.14
CA GLY A 249 -84.98 22.17 73.43
C GLY A 249 -85.88 21.05 73.91
N LEU A 250 -86.30 21.11 75.18
CA LEU A 250 -87.72 21.19 75.51
C LEU A 250 -87.89 21.65 76.96
N ASN A 251 -88.48 22.83 77.09
CA ASN A 251 -89.00 23.44 78.29
C ASN A 251 -90.32 22.74 78.66
N ALA A 252 -90.51 22.32 79.91
CA ALA A 252 -91.80 21.83 80.40
C ALA A 252 -92.04 22.34 81.83
N HIS A 253 -93.06 23.21 81.93
CA HIS A 253 -93.66 23.73 83.16
C HIS A 253 -94.32 22.65 84.04
N ARG A 254 -94.24 22.85 85.37
CA ARG A 254 -95.25 22.64 86.44
C ARG A 254 -94.49 22.55 87.78
N SER A 255 -94.92 23.07 88.91
CA SER A 255 -96.18 23.67 89.40
C SER A 255 -95.85 24.61 90.55
#